data_AF-A0A7Y5ZG02-F1
#
_entry.id   AF-A0A7Y5ZG02-F1
#
_cell.length_a   1.000
_cell.length_b   1.000
_cell.length_c   1.000
_cell.angle_alpha   90.00
_cell.angle_beta   90.00
_cell.angle_gamma   90.00
#
_symmetry.space_group_name_H-M   'P 1'
#
loop_
_entity.id
_entity.type
_entity.pdbx_description
1 polymer ?
#
loop_
_entity_poly.entity_id
_entity_poly.type
_entity_poly.pdbx_seq_one_letter_code
_entity_poly.pdbx_strand_id
1 'polypeptide(L)'
;MRGRIRGTTAVLGVAAAVALLSGCAGQATQAPPPSSVVAAGTPKATPSGERYDLTVERPFTLSDGSSATGCVQVAVDVAATTDGTADPRVVRARALLTRHDWQSEPVSLDELSADEQKIERDRGESEQVMLAGILMDHISKALTDAGLLGDGLSVRGHVGC
;
A
#
# COMPACT_ATOMS: atom_id res chain seq x y z
N MET A 1 27.45 -34.67 30.57
CA MET A 1 28.65 -34.10 31.22
C MET A 1 29.24 -33.01 30.33
N ARG A 2 29.63 -31.87 30.92
CA ARG A 2 30.31 -30.69 30.32
C ARG A 2 29.40 -29.85 29.41
N GLY A 3 29.22 -28.53 29.54
CA GLY A 3 29.75 -27.44 30.38
C GLY A 3 29.44 -26.13 29.60
N ARG A 4 28.70 -25.15 30.18
CA ARG A 4 29.18 -23.81 30.66
C ARG A 4 29.90 -23.00 29.56
N ILE A 5 29.68 -21.70 29.26
CA ILE A 5 29.70 -20.43 30.06
C ILE A 5 29.17 -19.30 29.12
N ARG A 6 28.13 -18.50 29.44
CA ARG A 6 28.11 -17.08 29.91
C ARG A 6 29.10 -16.05 29.32
N GLY A 7 28.59 -14.85 29.03
CA GLY A 7 29.31 -13.57 28.90
C GLY A 7 28.86 -12.77 27.67
N THR A 8 28.65 -11.46 27.64
CA THR A 8 28.86 -10.40 28.64
C THR A 8 28.20 -9.10 28.14
N THR A 9 27.76 -8.29 29.08
CA THR A 9 27.22 -6.92 29.01
C THR A 9 28.25 -5.89 28.55
N ALA A 10 27.81 -4.80 27.90
CA ALA A 10 28.39 -3.43 27.92
C ALA A 10 27.64 -2.52 26.90
N VAL A 11 27.43 -1.21 27.03
CA VAL A 11 27.76 -0.15 28.01
C VAL A 11 26.91 1.10 27.65
N LEU A 12 26.57 1.91 28.66
CA LEU A 12 25.98 3.27 28.58
C LEU A 12 26.94 4.34 28.01
N GLY A 13 26.37 5.44 27.49
CA GLY A 13 26.97 6.80 27.44
C GLY A 13 25.96 7.77 26.83
N VAL A 14 25.26 8.68 27.54
CA VAL A 14 25.64 9.90 28.31
C VAL A 14 26.11 11.06 27.43
N ALA A 15 25.32 12.15 27.41
CA ALA A 15 25.70 13.53 27.79
C ALA A 15 24.89 14.60 27.04
N ALA A 16 24.48 15.61 27.81
CA ALA A 16 23.77 16.81 27.39
C ALA A 16 24.73 17.93 26.93
N ALA A 17 24.21 18.94 26.23
CA ALA A 17 24.72 20.31 26.34
C ALA A 17 23.63 21.34 25.97
N VAL A 18 23.27 22.12 26.97
CA VAL A 18 22.52 23.39 26.88
C VAL A 18 23.53 24.51 26.62
N ALA A 19 23.22 25.43 25.71
CA ALA A 19 23.89 26.72 25.65
C ALA A 19 22.87 27.83 25.35
N LEU A 20 22.53 28.58 26.40
CA LEU A 20 22.06 29.96 26.32
C LEU A 20 23.28 30.86 26.06
N LEU A 21 23.13 31.94 25.30
CA LEU A 21 23.73 33.24 25.64
C LEU A 21 23.17 34.38 24.76
N SER A 22 22.67 35.37 25.49
CA SER A 22 22.23 36.69 25.07
C SER A 22 23.45 37.62 24.93
N GLY A 23 23.41 38.57 23.98
CA GLY A 23 24.44 39.61 23.86
C GLY A 23 24.17 40.60 22.73
N CYS A 24 23.63 41.77 23.08
CA CYS A 24 23.47 42.96 22.23
C CYS A 24 24.74 43.84 22.25
N ALA A 25 25.17 44.35 21.09
CA ALA A 25 25.57 45.75 20.82
C ALA A 25 26.32 45.90 19.48
N GLY A 26 26.04 46.97 18.72
CA GLY A 26 27.09 47.68 17.97
C GLY A 26 27.09 47.65 16.43
N GLN A 27 26.02 48.16 15.81
CA GLN A 27 25.93 48.98 14.57
C GLN A 27 27.19 49.21 13.69
N ALA A 28 27.14 48.79 12.42
CA ALA A 28 27.74 49.48 11.28
C ALA A 28 26.92 49.21 10.00
N THR A 29 26.50 50.29 9.35
CA THR A 29 25.58 50.39 8.23
C THR A 29 26.20 49.83 6.94
N GLN A 30 25.61 48.79 6.35
CA GLN A 30 25.85 48.44 4.95
C GLN A 30 24.58 47.83 4.33
N ALA A 31 23.93 48.60 3.46
CA ALA A 31 22.78 48.14 2.68
C ALA A 31 23.24 47.37 1.43
N PRO A 32 22.62 46.22 1.12
CA PRO A 32 22.41 45.81 -0.26
C PRO A 32 20.95 45.28 -0.48
N PRO A 33 20.51 44.97 -1.72
CA PRO A 33 19.32 45.50 -2.40
C PRO A 33 17.99 44.78 -2.06
N PRO A 34 16.82 45.25 -2.57
CA PRO A 34 15.52 44.76 -2.13
C PRO A 34 15.30 43.27 -2.40
N SER A 35 14.90 42.56 -1.35
CA SER A 35 14.41 41.19 -1.37
C SER A 35 13.35 41.01 -2.46
N SER A 36 13.65 40.18 -3.45
CA SER A 36 12.64 39.54 -4.26
C SER A 36 11.68 38.83 -3.32
N VAL A 37 10.42 39.26 -3.30
CA VAL A 37 9.32 38.53 -2.66
C VAL A 37 9.21 37.21 -3.42
N VAL A 38 9.86 36.17 -2.91
CA VAL A 38 9.53 34.81 -3.28
C VAL A 38 8.16 34.59 -2.64
N ALA A 39 7.10 34.79 -3.44
CA ALA A 39 5.80 34.25 -3.13
C ALA A 39 6.04 32.77 -2.80
N ALA A 40 5.82 32.40 -1.54
CA ALA A 40 5.75 31.01 -1.14
C ALA A 40 4.69 30.39 -2.03
N GLY A 41 5.15 29.68 -3.07
CA GLY A 41 4.29 28.89 -3.92
C GLY A 41 3.59 27.93 -2.97
N THR A 42 2.31 28.16 -2.75
CA THR A 42 1.41 27.17 -2.18
C THR A 42 1.77 25.87 -2.87
N PRO A 43 2.24 24.82 -2.16
CA PRO A 43 2.43 23.54 -2.81
C PRO A 43 1.06 23.16 -3.34
N LYS A 44 0.90 23.29 -4.66
CA LYS A 44 -0.20 22.70 -5.39
C LYS A 44 -0.04 21.22 -5.07
N ALA A 45 -0.93 20.73 -4.21
CA ALA A 45 -1.06 19.30 -4.00
C ALA A 45 -1.36 18.71 -5.37
N THR A 46 -0.32 18.20 -6.03
CA THR A 46 -0.48 17.27 -7.12
C THR A 46 -1.25 16.12 -6.50
N PRO A 47 -2.47 15.77 -7.00
CA PRO A 47 -3.13 14.58 -6.53
C PRO A 47 -2.14 13.42 -6.71
N SER A 48 -1.81 12.79 -5.59
CA SER A 48 -0.90 11.66 -5.50
C SER A 48 -1.31 10.60 -6.53
N GLY A 49 -0.32 9.97 -7.18
CA GLY A 49 -0.57 8.71 -7.91
C GLY A 49 -1.44 7.79 -7.07
N GLU A 50 -2.38 7.10 -7.71
CA GLU A 50 -3.37 6.28 -7.03
C GLU A 50 -2.68 5.36 -6.02
N ARG A 51 -3.03 5.51 -4.74
CA ARG A 51 -2.40 4.75 -3.66
C ARG A 51 -3.20 3.48 -3.44
N TYR A 52 -2.60 2.34 -3.79
CA TYR A 52 -3.13 1.03 -3.47
C TYR A 52 -2.67 0.58 -2.07
N ASP A 53 -3.54 -0.12 -1.36
CA ASP A 53 -3.29 -0.70 -0.04
C ASP A 53 -2.67 -2.10 -0.13
N LEU A 54 -2.88 -2.79 -1.25
CA LEU A 54 -2.30 -4.08 -1.59
C LEU A 54 -1.89 -4.11 -3.06
N THR A 55 -0.73 -4.67 -3.34
CA THR A 55 -0.30 -5.04 -4.70
C THR A 55 0.22 -6.48 -4.64
N VAL A 56 -0.37 -7.35 -5.45
CA VAL A 56 0.06 -8.74 -5.62
C VAL A 56 0.54 -8.88 -7.05
N GLU A 57 1.84 -9.12 -7.21
CA GLU A 57 2.45 -9.46 -8.48
C GLU A 57 3.06 -10.86 -8.33
N ARG A 58 2.57 -11.83 -9.11
CA ARG A 58 2.97 -13.24 -8.98
C ARG A 58 2.88 -14.00 -10.29
N PRO A 59 3.69 -15.06 -10.46
CA PRO A 59 3.51 -15.99 -11.56
C PRO A 59 2.26 -16.84 -11.35
N PHE A 60 1.50 -17.02 -12.43
CA PHE A 60 0.41 -17.98 -12.55
C PHE A 60 0.81 -19.09 -13.52
N THR A 61 0.44 -20.32 -13.20
CA THR A 61 0.58 -21.45 -14.12
C THR A 61 -0.57 -21.42 -15.13
N LEU A 62 -0.24 -21.41 -16.41
CA LEU A 62 -1.20 -21.35 -17.50
C LEU A 62 -1.62 -22.76 -17.94
N SER A 63 -2.67 -22.83 -18.77
CA SER A 63 -3.25 -24.10 -19.23
C SER A 63 -2.28 -24.93 -20.07
N ASP A 64 -1.31 -24.29 -20.73
CA ASP A 64 -0.25 -24.94 -21.52
C ASP A 64 0.94 -25.43 -20.66
N GLY A 65 0.88 -25.22 -19.34
CA GLY A 65 1.93 -25.56 -18.38
C GLY A 65 3.07 -24.54 -18.29
N SER A 66 3.01 -23.45 -19.06
CA SER A 66 3.92 -22.32 -18.90
C SER A 66 3.53 -21.45 -17.69
N SER A 67 4.34 -20.44 -17.38
CA SER A 67 4.05 -19.48 -16.33
C SER A 67 4.10 -18.05 -16.85
N ALA A 68 3.12 -17.23 -16.49
CA ALA A 68 3.11 -15.79 -16.78
C ALA A 68 2.78 -14.98 -15.52
N THR A 69 3.41 -13.83 -15.36
CA THR A 69 3.16 -12.93 -14.23
C THR A 69 1.85 -12.19 -14.45
N GLY A 70 0.96 -12.24 -13.46
CA GLY A 70 -0.21 -11.36 -13.38
C GLY A 70 -0.12 -10.45 -12.16
N CYS A 71 -0.97 -9.42 -12.17
CA CYS A 71 -0.92 -8.32 -11.22
C CYS A 71 -2.31 -7.93 -10.74
N VAL A 72 -2.48 -7.77 -9.43
CA VAL A 72 -3.71 -7.28 -8.79
C VAL A 72 -3.35 -6.16 -7.83
N GLN A 73 -4.04 -5.03 -7.96
CA GLN A 73 -3.89 -3.88 -7.08
C GLN A 73 -5.23 -3.56 -6.42
N VAL A 74 -5.22 -3.35 -5.10
CA VAL A 74 -6.45 -3.15 -4.31
C VAL A 74 -6.30 -1.93 -3.41
N ALA A 75 -7.29 -1.05 -3.43
CA ALA A 75 -7.40 0.11 -2.56
C ALA A 75 -8.70 0.04 -1.75
N VAL A 76 -8.61 0.31 -0.44
CA VAL A 76 -9.77 0.47 0.42
C VAL A 76 -10.16 1.95 0.43
N ASP A 77 -11.33 2.24 -0.10
CA ASP A 77 -11.89 3.58 -0.19
C ASP A 77 -12.97 3.79 0.88
N VAL A 78 -13.11 5.04 1.32
CA VAL A 78 -14.10 5.45 2.31
C VAL A 78 -14.90 6.62 1.75
N ALA A 79 -16.19 6.65 2.03
CA ALA A 79 -17.03 7.79 1.73
C ALA A 79 -16.44 9.06 2.35
N ALA A 80 -16.36 10.13 1.55
CA ALA A 80 -15.64 11.38 1.84
C ALA A 80 -16.10 12.10 3.12
N THR A 81 -17.20 11.69 3.74
CA THR A 81 -17.74 12.26 4.99
C THR A 81 -17.09 11.69 6.26
N THR A 82 -16.19 10.71 6.14
CA THR A 82 -15.57 10.02 7.26
C THR A 82 -14.07 10.23 7.19
N ASP A 83 -13.42 10.56 8.32
CA ASP A 83 -11.96 10.63 8.41
C ASP A 83 -11.37 9.21 8.22
N GLY A 84 -11.20 8.82 6.96
CA GLY A 84 -11.05 7.43 6.50
C GLY A 84 -9.80 6.69 6.97
N THR A 85 -8.88 7.34 7.71
CA THR A 85 -7.71 6.65 8.29
C THR A 85 -7.98 6.19 9.74
N ALA A 86 -9.00 6.74 10.40
CA ALA A 86 -9.35 6.43 11.78
C ALA A 86 -10.56 5.49 11.92
N ASP A 87 -11.31 5.20 10.85
CA ASP A 87 -12.41 4.23 10.90
C ASP A 87 -11.84 2.82 11.21
N PRO A 88 -12.25 2.17 12.32
CA PRO A 88 -11.80 0.84 12.68
C PRO A 88 -12.02 -0.20 11.58
N ARG A 89 -13.03 -0.04 10.72
CA ARG A 89 -13.29 -0.94 9.57
C ARG A 89 -12.22 -0.82 8.50
N VAL A 90 -11.74 0.39 8.21
CA VAL A 90 -10.65 0.60 7.24
C VAL A 90 -9.37 -0.04 7.75
N VAL A 91 -9.06 0.15 9.04
CA VAL A 91 -7.90 -0.48 9.68
C VAL A 91 -8.03 -2.00 9.60
N ARG A 92 -9.21 -2.56 9.87
CA ARG A 92 -9.45 -4.01 9.76
C ARG A 92 -9.34 -4.53 8.32
N ALA A 93 -9.87 -3.81 7.34
CA ALA A 93 -9.79 -4.17 5.92
C ALA A 93 -8.34 -4.18 5.44
N ARG A 94 -7.58 -3.11 5.72
CA ARG A 94 -6.14 -3.06 5.41
C ARG A 94 -5.35 -4.13 6.16
N ALA A 95 -5.70 -4.42 7.40
CA ALA A 95 -5.08 -5.50 8.16
C ALA A 95 -5.44 -6.89 7.63
N LEU A 96 -6.61 -7.08 7.01
CA LEU A 96 -6.94 -8.32 6.31
C LEU A 96 -6.09 -8.45 5.05
N LEU A 97 -6.06 -7.40 4.22
CA LEU A 97 -5.27 -7.35 2.99
C LEU A 97 -3.78 -7.62 3.21
N THR A 98 -3.21 -7.15 4.31
CA THR A 98 -1.77 -7.29 4.60
C THR A 98 -1.39 -8.55 5.37
N ARG A 99 -2.34 -9.20 6.07
CA ARG A 99 -2.04 -10.41 6.86
C ARG A 99 -2.30 -11.71 6.11
N HIS A 100 -3.19 -11.71 5.13
CA HIS A 100 -3.45 -12.87 4.30
C HIS A 100 -2.36 -13.02 3.23
N ASP A 101 -1.93 -14.25 2.98
CA ASP A 101 -0.87 -14.53 2.00
C ASP A 101 -1.43 -14.73 0.59
N TRP A 102 -1.83 -13.62 -0.04
CA TRP A 102 -2.36 -13.60 -1.41
C TRP A 102 -1.38 -14.10 -2.47
N GLN A 103 -0.08 -14.12 -2.16
CA GLN A 103 0.95 -14.66 -3.04
C GLN A 103 0.86 -16.18 -3.18
N SER A 104 0.25 -16.85 -2.20
CA SER A 104 0.08 -18.30 -2.18
C SER A 104 -1.35 -18.77 -2.47
N GLU A 105 -2.31 -17.84 -2.57
CA GLU A 105 -3.72 -18.17 -2.76
C GLU A 105 -3.91 -19.05 -4.01
N PRO A 106 -4.57 -20.22 -3.89
CA PRO A 106 -4.84 -21.06 -5.05
C PRO A 106 -5.89 -20.40 -5.94
N VAL A 107 -5.60 -20.27 -7.22
CA VAL A 107 -6.55 -19.81 -8.24
C VAL A 107 -6.53 -20.74 -9.43
N SER A 108 -7.68 -21.01 -10.03
CA SER A 108 -7.81 -21.83 -11.23
C SER A 108 -8.82 -21.24 -12.20
N LEU A 109 -8.58 -21.38 -13.51
CA LEU A 109 -9.57 -21.02 -14.53
C LEU A 109 -10.87 -21.83 -14.40
N ASP A 110 -10.84 -23.00 -13.76
CA ASP A 110 -12.03 -23.82 -13.51
C ASP A 110 -13.06 -23.13 -12.61
N GLU A 111 -12.67 -22.06 -11.92
CA GLU A 111 -13.57 -21.22 -11.13
C GLU A 111 -14.42 -20.30 -12.02
N LEU A 112 -13.97 -20.05 -13.25
CA LEU A 112 -14.76 -19.40 -14.29
C LEU A 112 -15.49 -20.45 -15.11
N SER A 113 -16.76 -20.18 -15.41
CA SER A 113 -17.50 -21.02 -16.35
C SER A 113 -16.87 -21.02 -17.74
N ALA A 114 -17.06 -22.09 -18.51
CA ALA A 114 -16.54 -22.17 -19.87
C ALA A 114 -17.01 -21.01 -20.77
N ASP A 115 -18.23 -20.51 -20.53
CA ASP A 115 -18.79 -19.36 -21.24
C ASP A 115 -18.09 -18.05 -20.86
N GLU A 116 -17.82 -17.81 -19.58
CA GLU A 116 -17.05 -16.64 -19.11
C GLU A 116 -15.63 -16.66 -19.68
N GLN A 117 -14.93 -17.79 -19.57
CA GLN A 117 -13.59 -17.93 -20.14
C GLN A 117 -13.58 -17.66 -21.65
N LYS A 118 -14.64 -18.07 -22.36
CA LYS A 118 -14.78 -17.79 -23.79
C LYS A 118 -14.99 -16.31 -24.05
N ILE A 119 -15.89 -15.67 -23.30
CA ILE A 119 -16.18 -14.23 -23.44
C ILE A 119 -14.91 -13.40 -23.22
N GLU A 120 -14.12 -13.70 -22.19
CA GLU A 120 -12.90 -12.95 -21.91
C GLU A 120 -11.81 -13.20 -22.96
N ARG A 121 -11.64 -14.45 -23.44
CA ARG A 121 -10.76 -14.73 -24.58
C ARG A 121 -11.20 -14.01 -25.85
N ASP A 122 -12.49 -13.94 -26.13
CA ASP A 122 -13.05 -13.23 -27.29
C ASP A 122 -12.82 -11.71 -27.20
N ARG A 123 -12.64 -11.17 -25.99
CA ARG A 123 -12.20 -9.78 -25.73
C ARG A 123 -10.69 -9.59 -25.84
N GLY A 124 -9.93 -10.66 -26.04
CA GLY A 124 -8.47 -10.64 -26.09
C GLY A 124 -7.80 -10.67 -24.71
N GLU A 125 -8.54 -11.00 -23.66
CA GLU A 125 -7.96 -11.17 -22.33
C GLU A 125 -7.05 -12.40 -22.29
N SER A 126 -5.90 -12.22 -21.66
CA SER A 126 -4.92 -13.29 -21.49
C SER A 126 -5.23 -14.17 -20.28
N GLU A 127 -4.78 -15.43 -20.28
CA GLU A 127 -5.04 -16.35 -19.16
C GLU A 127 -4.53 -15.83 -17.82
N GLN A 128 -3.36 -15.19 -17.78
CA GLN A 128 -2.84 -14.57 -16.57
C GLN A 128 -3.71 -13.41 -16.05
N VAL A 129 -4.38 -12.67 -16.94
CA VAL A 129 -5.30 -11.60 -16.55
C VAL A 129 -6.59 -12.20 -16.00
N MET A 130 -7.13 -13.25 -16.62
CA MET A 130 -8.28 -13.98 -16.07
C MET A 130 -7.98 -14.54 -14.68
N LEU A 131 -6.82 -15.19 -14.47
CA LEU A 131 -6.40 -15.71 -13.17
C LEU A 131 -6.19 -14.60 -12.12
N ALA A 132 -5.64 -13.45 -12.53
CA ALA A 132 -5.54 -12.28 -11.66
C ALA A 132 -6.94 -11.69 -11.32
N GLY A 133 -7.90 -11.76 -12.24
CA GLY A 133 -9.31 -11.44 -11.98
C GLY A 133 -9.93 -12.33 -10.91
N ILE A 134 -9.73 -13.65 -10.99
CA ILE A 134 -10.19 -14.60 -9.98
C ILE A 134 -9.57 -14.30 -8.61
N LEU A 135 -8.28 -13.97 -8.55
CA LEU A 135 -7.64 -13.54 -7.31
C LEU A 135 -8.28 -12.26 -6.74
N MET A 136 -8.63 -11.29 -7.59
CA MET A 136 -9.35 -10.09 -7.16
C MET A 136 -10.74 -10.43 -6.59
N ASP A 137 -11.44 -11.41 -7.18
CA ASP A 137 -12.72 -11.91 -6.66
C ASP A 137 -12.56 -12.57 -5.30
N HIS A 138 -11.50 -13.36 -5.08
CA HIS A 138 -11.17 -13.94 -3.77
C HIS A 138 -10.92 -12.86 -2.72
N ILE A 139 -10.16 -11.82 -3.06
CA ILE A 139 -9.90 -10.68 -2.16
C ILE A 139 -11.20 -9.96 -1.80
N SER A 140 -12.03 -9.66 -2.80
CA SER A 140 -13.32 -9.00 -2.63
C SER A 140 -14.27 -9.83 -1.77
N LYS A 141 -14.30 -11.15 -2.01
CA LYS A 141 -15.07 -12.11 -1.24
C LYS A 141 -14.61 -12.17 0.21
N ALA A 142 -13.30 -12.22 0.48
CA ALA A 142 -12.77 -12.24 1.84
C ALA A 142 -13.16 -10.98 2.63
N LEU A 143 -13.12 -9.81 2.00
CA LEU A 143 -13.56 -8.54 2.62
C LEU A 143 -15.08 -8.52 2.85
N THR A 144 -15.86 -9.09 1.94
CA THR A 144 -17.32 -9.23 2.08
C THR A 144 -17.69 -10.20 3.20
N ASP A 145 -17.08 -11.38 3.22
CA ASP A 145 -17.31 -12.42 4.22
C ASP A 145 -16.88 -11.96 5.63
N ALA A 146 -15.90 -11.05 5.72
CA ALA A 146 -15.52 -10.38 6.96
C ALA A 146 -16.48 -9.25 7.39
N GLY A 147 -17.52 -8.95 6.60
CA GLY A 147 -18.48 -7.89 6.85
C GLY A 147 -17.86 -6.49 6.81
N LEU A 148 -16.81 -6.30 6.00
CA LEU A 148 -16.08 -5.04 5.93
C LEU A 148 -16.59 -4.12 4.82
N LEU A 149 -17.20 -4.66 3.76
CA LEU A 149 -17.76 -3.86 2.67
C LEU A 149 -19.17 -3.35 2.99
N GLY A 150 -19.53 -2.19 2.45
CA GLY A 150 -20.83 -1.53 2.69
C GLY A 150 -20.75 -0.36 3.67
N ASP A 151 -21.87 0.32 3.90
CA ASP A 151 -22.01 1.44 4.86
C ASP A 151 -20.88 2.50 4.77
N GLY A 152 -20.53 2.88 3.54
CA GLY A 152 -19.52 3.88 3.25
C GLY A 152 -18.09 3.35 3.09
N LEU A 153 -17.84 2.05 3.25
CA LEU A 153 -16.59 1.40 2.84
C LEU A 153 -16.78 0.72 1.47
N SER A 154 -15.87 1.00 0.55
CA SER A 154 -15.81 0.34 -0.76
C SER A 154 -14.38 -0.10 -1.07
N VAL A 155 -14.24 -0.98 -2.04
CA VAL A 155 -12.94 -1.42 -2.55
C VAL A 155 -12.88 -1.12 -4.03
N ARG A 156 -11.74 -0.59 -4.46
CA ARG A 156 -11.36 -0.59 -5.87
C ARG A 156 -10.30 -1.63 -6.11
N GLY A 157 -10.54 -2.47 -7.12
CA GLY A 157 -9.55 -3.38 -7.68
C GLY A 157 -9.12 -2.92 -9.05
N HIS A 158 -7.86 -3.15 -9.37
CA HIS A 158 -7.33 -3.09 -10.72
C HIS A 158 -6.59 -4.39 -11.02
N VAL A 159 -6.92 -5.00 -12.16
CA VAL A 159 -6.21 -6.16 -12.69
C VAL A 159 -5.29 -5.67 -13.79
N GLY A 160 -4.01 -5.98 -13.65
CA GLY A 160 -2.95 -5.44 -14.48
C GLY A 160 -2.07 -4.45 -13.73
N CYS A 161 -0.82 -4.43 -14.13
CA CYS A 161 0.09 -3.32 -14.05
C CYS A 161 0.92 -3.34 -15.36
#